data_AF-A0A0F8ZMD1-F1
#
_entry.id   AF-A0A0F8ZMD1-F1
#
_cell.length_a   1.000
_cell.length_b   1.000
_cell.length_c   1.000
_cell.angle_alpha   90.00
_cell.angle_beta   90.00
_cell.angle_gamma   90.00
#
_symmetry.space_group_name_H-M   'P 1'
#
loop_
_entity.id
_entity.type
_entity.pdbx_description
1 polymer ?
#
loop_
_entity_poly.entity_id
_entity_poly.type
_entity_poly.pdbx_seq_one_letter_code
_entity_poly.pdbx_strand_id
1 'polypeptide(L)'
;YFSCPSQTGVWTASIVASFNAGNDNLKLGTAAGGNILMQSNKTTIGSTSVVADGTLHVHTATAGAWGPDANADDLMVENSADGGISIAVPDINAAYLMFSSPSRTGDYAAYVSGGYNGGTDQLQMGTNGFAPTLFIQSGDVGIGLAPSYKLDLVDDLNGYVARFHNDGNNLNRKGIKITGGADDGSDATTYIILEDGNGDEVGGLEHDTGTVQLFQTSDISLKSKVKNVSFSGINIIKQLKVREFEYKKRPGVKVDGLIAQEVEKIYPRATGVMGDEETKKISHTALIMPLLKGMQEQQAMIEELKIELIALKNK
;
A
#
# COMPACT_ATOMS: atom_id res chain seq x y z
N TYR A 1 -18.26 -61.20 -18.94
CA TYR A 1 -18.40 -61.80 -17.59
C TYR A 1 -17.27 -62.79 -17.41
N PHE A 2 -16.31 -62.46 -16.55
CA PHE A 2 -15.31 -63.42 -16.08
C PHE A 2 -15.58 -63.65 -14.60
N SER A 3 -15.73 -64.92 -14.21
CA SER A 3 -16.05 -65.35 -12.84
C SER A 3 -14.84 -66.05 -12.21
N CYS A 4 -14.52 -65.73 -10.95
CA CYS A 4 -13.56 -66.47 -10.13
C CYS A 4 -14.32 -67.39 -9.14
N PRO A 5 -14.05 -68.70 -9.08
CA PRO A 5 -14.93 -69.67 -8.44
C PRO A 5 -14.51 -70.05 -7.00
N SER A 6 -14.31 -69.09 -6.09
CA SER A 6 -14.00 -69.50 -4.69
C SER A 6 -14.49 -68.62 -3.54
N GLN A 7 -15.36 -67.61 -3.74
CA GLN A 7 -16.03 -66.96 -2.60
C GLN A 7 -17.52 -66.73 -2.86
N THR A 8 -18.35 -67.33 -2.01
CA THR A 8 -19.81 -67.23 -2.00
C THR A 8 -20.25 -65.83 -1.56
N GLY A 9 -20.61 -65.00 -2.54
CA GLY A 9 -21.24 -63.69 -2.37
C GLY A 9 -21.04 -62.87 -3.64
N VAL A 10 -22.07 -62.75 -4.48
CA VAL A 10 -21.94 -62.14 -5.83
C VAL A 10 -21.64 -60.65 -5.70
N TRP A 11 -20.42 -60.25 -6.02
CA TRP A 11 -20.07 -58.88 -6.37
C TRP A 11 -19.32 -58.89 -7.70
N THR A 12 -19.97 -58.40 -8.76
CA THR A 12 -19.37 -58.32 -10.09
C THR A 12 -18.47 -57.09 -10.17
N ALA A 13 -17.16 -57.28 -10.34
CA ALA A 13 -16.25 -56.24 -10.82
C ALA A 13 -15.45 -56.78 -12.01
N SER A 14 -15.62 -56.17 -13.19
CA SER A 14 -14.97 -56.60 -14.44
C SER A 14 -13.89 -55.58 -14.83
N ILE A 15 -12.61 -55.97 -14.77
CA ILE A 15 -11.50 -55.22 -15.38
C ILE A 15 -11.27 -55.79 -16.79
N VAL A 16 -11.25 -54.93 -17.80
CA VAL A 16 -11.00 -55.28 -19.20
C VAL A 16 -9.78 -54.49 -19.60
N ALA A 17 -8.71 -55.19 -19.97
CA ALA A 17 -7.51 -54.60 -20.54
C ALA A 17 -7.20 -55.15 -21.94
N SER A 18 -7.04 -54.27 -22.95
CA SER A 18 -6.62 -54.50 -24.33
C SER A 18 -5.38 -53.66 -24.65
N PHE A 19 -4.28 -54.29 -25.06
CA PHE A 19 -3.05 -53.63 -25.54
C PHE A 19 -3.05 -53.59 -27.07
N ASN A 20 -2.62 -52.48 -27.68
CA ASN A 20 -2.51 -52.31 -29.12
C ASN A 20 -1.10 -51.78 -29.42
N ALA A 21 -0.37 -52.40 -30.36
CA ALA A 21 1.02 -52.03 -30.62
C ALA A 21 1.09 -50.58 -31.12
N GLY A 22 1.70 -49.70 -30.33
CA GLY A 22 1.96 -48.31 -30.70
C GLY A 22 1.63 -47.25 -29.64
N ASN A 23 0.90 -47.59 -28.56
CA ASN A 23 0.87 -46.86 -27.29
C ASN A 23 0.05 -47.65 -26.24
N ASP A 24 0.74 -48.06 -25.18
CA ASP A 24 0.31 -48.99 -24.13
C ASP A 24 -0.41 -48.26 -22.97
N ASN A 25 -1.71 -48.44 -22.75
CA ASN A 25 -2.35 -47.95 -21.52
C ASN A 25 -3.58 -48.77 -21.11
N LEU A 26 -3.65 -49.18 -19.83
CA LEU A 26 -4.89 -49.69 -19.24
C LEU A 26 -4.92 -49.85 -17.71
N LYS A 27 -6.12 -49.62 -17.15
CA LYS A 27 -6.70 -49.99 -15.84
C LYS A 27 -5.74 -50.56 -14.81
N LEU A 28 -5.64 -49.91 -13.65
CA LEU A 28 -4.95 -50.49 -12.50
C LEU A 28 -5.69 -50.24 -11.18
N GLY A 29 -6.56 -51.20 -10.87
CA GLY A 29 -6.83 -51.61 -9.50
C GLY A 29 -6.59 -53.11 -9.37
N THR A 30 -5.91 -53.55 -8.31
CA THR A 30 -5.81 -54.97 -7.91
C THR A 30 -6.58 -55.19 -6.60
N ALA A 31 -6.74 -56.45 -6.16
CA ALA A 31 -7.18 -56.75 -4.79
C ALA A 31 -6.15 -56.38 -3.69
N ALA A 32 -4.96 -55.86 -4.03
CA ALA A 32 -3.89 -55.53 -3.07
C ALA A 32 -3.09 -54.25 -3.39
N GLY A 33 -3.61 -53.36 -4.23
CA GLY A 33 -2.87 -52.18 -4.70
C GLY A 33 -3.37 -51.72 -6.06
N GLY A 34 -4.34 -50.81 -6.04
CA GLY A 34 -4.67 -49.97 -7.17
C GLY A 34 -4.22 -48.54 -6.92
N ASN A 35 -4.08 -47.78 -8.01
CA ASN A 35 -3.70 -46.37 -7.95
C ASN A 35 -4.91 -45.44 -8.13
N ILE A 36 -6.09 -45.98 -8.47
CA ILE A 36 -7.32 -45.22 -8.62
C ILE A 36 -8.48 -45.99 -7.96
N LEU A 37 -9.22 -45.33 -7.08
CA LEU A 37 -10.45 -45.82 -6.46
C LEU A 37 -11.62 -44.93 -6.86
N MET A 38 -12.63 -45.49 -7.51
CA MET A 38 -13.86 -44.78 -7.83
C MET A 38 -14.98 -45.35 -6.96
N GLN A 39 -15.51 -44.53 -6.04
CA GLN A 39 -16.58 -44.95 -5.13
C GLN A 39 -17.46 -43.77 -4.75
N SER A 40 -18.78 -43.98 -4.66
CA SER A 40 -19.75 -42.98 -4.18
C SER A 40 -19.63 -41.60 -4.85
N ASN A 41 -19.50 -41.58 -6.19
CA ASN A 41 -19.30 -40.37 -7.02
C ASN A 41 -17.98 -39.62 -6.79
N LYS A 42 -17.02 -40.22 -6.10
CA LYS A 42 -15.68 -39.67 -5.90
C LYS A 42 -14.61 -40.54 -6.56
N THR A 43 -13.52 -39.91 -6.95
CA THR A 43 -12.34 -40.57 -7.51
C THR A 43 -11.13 -40.24 -6.67
N THR A 44 -10.57 -41.24 -5.99
CA THR A 44 -9.27 -41.15 -5.31
C THR A 44 -8.17 -41.61 -6.25
N ILE A 45 -7.07 -40.88 -6.34
CA ILE A 45 -5.85 -41.26 -7.05
C ILE A 45 -4.72 -41.36 -6.02
N GLY A 46 -3.96 -42.45 -6.02
CA GLY A 46 -2.87 -42.71 -5.07
C GLY A 46 -3.26 -43.57 -3.86
N SER A 47 -4.54 -43.91 -3.70
CA SER A 47 -5.02 -44.83 -2.65
C SER A 47 -6.19 -45.69 -3.13
N THR A 48 -6.30 -46.90 -2.58
CA THR A 48 -7.41 -47.84 -2.83
C THR A 48 -8.26 -48.19 -1.61
N SER A 49 -7.93 -47.63 -0.45
CA SER A 49 -8.63 -47.90 0.81
C SER A 49 -9.19 -46.65 1.48
N VAL A 50 -8.85 -45.45 0.97
CA VAL A 50 -9.27 -44.18 1.57
C VAL A 50 -10.55 -43.68 0.89
N VAL A 51 -11.53 -43.33 1.71
CA VAL A 51 -12.70 -42.58 1.25
C VAL A 51 -12.26 -41.16 0.98
N ALA A 52 -12.34 -40.74 -0.28
CA ALA A 52 -11.97 -39.39 -0.64
C ALA A 52 -12.83 -38.36 0.09
N ASP A 53 -12.20 -37.33 0.66
CA ASP A 53 -12.94 -36.21 1.23
C ASP A 53 -13.42 -35.24 0.15
N GLY A 54 -12.71 -35.12 -0.98
CA GLY A 54 -13.16 -34.38 -2.17
C GLY A 54 -13.65 -35.23 -3.36
N THR A 55 -14.26 -34.60 -4.37
CA THR A 55 -14.80 -35.27 -5.57
C THR A 55 -13.70 -35.92 -6.41
N LEU A 56 -12.64 -35.18 -6.74
CA LEU A 56 -11.40 -35.71 -7.28
C LEU A 56 -10.30 -35.51 -6.24
N HIS A 57 -9.81 -36.60 -5.67
CA HIS A 57 -8.86 -36.57 -4.57
C HIS A 57 -7.56 -37.28 -4.94
N VAL A 58 -6.48 -36.52 -5.11
CA VAL A 58 -5.13 -37.07 -5.17
C VAL A 58 -4.63 -37.28 -3.73
N HIS A 59 -4.71 -38.52 -3.26
CA HIS A 59 -4.36 -38.91 -1.90
C HIS A 59 -3.04 -39.68 -1.92
N THR A 60 -1.95 -39.01 -1.56
CA THR A 60 -0.64 -39.66 -1.38
C THR A 60 -0.52 -40.29 0.03
N ALA A 61 -1.01 -39.60 1.07
CA ALA A 61 -1.09 -40.08 2.45
C ALA A 61 -2.05 -39.18 3.26
N THR A 62 -2.49 -39.63 4.45
CA THR A 62 -3.49 -38.90 5.27
C THR A 62 -2.85 -37.78 6.09
N ALA A 63 -3.36 -36.55 5.97
CA ALA A 63 -2.91 -35.36 6.69
C ALA A 63 -3.30 -35.33 8.18
N GLY A 64 -4.18 -36.25 8.61
CA GLY A 64 -4.64 -36.39 9.99
C GLY A 64 -6.16 -36.53 10.06
N ALA A 65 -6.76 -36.21 11.21
CA ALA A 65 -8.22 -36.14 11.35
C ALA A 65 -8.71 -34.74 10.98
N TRP A 66 -9.25 -34.58 9.77
CA TRP A 66 -9.75 -33.31 9.23
C TRP A 66 -10.75 -33.56 8.08
N GLY A 67 -11.29 -32.51 7.47
CA GLY A 67 -12.09 -32.59 6.23
C GLY A 67 -12.11 -31.25 5.48
N PRO A 68 -12.25 -31.26 4.13
CA PRO A 68 -12.23 -30.07 3.29
C PRO A 68 -13.50 -29.22 3.46
N ASP A 69 -13.41 -27.94 3.13
CA ASP A 69 -14.56 -27.04 3.06
C ASP A 69 -15.47 -27.44 1.89
N ALA A 70 -16.79 -27.47 2.11
CA ALA A 70 -17.77 -27.90 1.10
C ALA A 70 -17.83 -26.98 -0.14
N ASN A 71 -17.19 -25.81 -0.11
CA ASN A 71 -17.07 -24.93 -1.28
C ASN A 71 -15.77 -25.16 -2.08
N ALA A 72 -14.86 -26.00 -1.58
CA ALA A 72 -13.53 -26.22 -2.16
C ALA A 72 -13.11 -27.70 -2.10
N ASP A 73 -14.07 -28.62 -2.23
CA ASP A 73 -13.86 -30.07 -2.16
C ASP A 73 -13.90 -30.75 -3.54
N ASP A 74 -14.07 -30.02 -4.64
CA ASP A 74 -14.09 -30.61 -5.98
C ASP A 74 -12.75 -31.23 -6.38
N LEU A 75 -11.63 -30.54 -6.11
CA LEU A 75 -10.27 -31.03 -6.31
C LEU A 75 -9.51 -30.98 -4.99
N MET A 76 -9.08 -32.14 -4.51
CA MET A 76 -8.34 -32.29 -3.27
C MET A 76 -6.99 -32.93 -3.53
N VAL A 77 -5.95 -32.41 -2.88
CA VAL A 77 -4.60 -33.01 -2.89
C VAL A 77 -4.13 -33.12 -1.45
N GLU A 78 -3.88 -34.35 -1.01
CA GLU A 78 -3.57 -34.67 0.39
C GLU A 78 -2.27 -35.47 0.55
N ASN A 79 -1.52 -35.13 1.59
CA ASN A 79 -0.30 -35.79 2.02
C ASN A 79 -0.20 -35.76 3.56
N SER A 80 0.56 -36.67 4.16
CA SER A 80 0.93 -36.67 5.59
C SER A 80 2.20 -35.85 5.89
N ALA A 81 2.72 -35.17 4.88
CA ALA A 81 3.87 -34.28 4.91
C ALA A 81 3.56 -33.08 3.99
N ASP A 82 4.56 -32.49 3.32
CA ASP A 82 4.33 -31.39 2.38
C ASP A 82 3.40 -31.83 1.23
N GLY A 83 2.21 -31.24 1.16
CA GLY A 83 1.29 -31.37 0.03
C GLY A 83 1.59 -30.28 -1.02
N GLY A 84 1.46 -30.60 -2.31
CA GLY A 84 1.82 -29.67 -3.37
C GLY A 84 1.00 -29.85 -4.63
N ILE A 85 0.82 -28.73 -5.35
CA ILE A 85 0.22 -28.67 -6.68
C ILE A 85 1.17 -27.87 -7.56
N SER A 86 1.80 -28.54 -8.54
CA SER A 86 2.63 -27.88 -9.55
C SER A 86 1.81 -27.66 -10.82
N ILE A 87 1.67 -26.40 -11.25
CA ILE A 87 1.09 -26.04 -12.55
C ILE A 87 2.23 -25.49 -13.42
N ALA A 88 2.78 -26.35 -14.27
CA ALA A 88 3.91 -26.02 -15.12
C ALA A 88 3.45 -25.64 -16.54
N VAL A 89 3.99 -24.55 -17.05
CA VAL A 89 3.83 -24.09 -18.43
C VAL A 89 5.22 -23.77 -19.00
N PRO A 90 5.42 -23.75 -20.34
CA PRO A 90 6.69 -23.34 -20.92
C PRO A 90 7.06 -21.91 -20.53
N ASP A 91 8.36 -21.57 -20.54
CA ASP A 91 8.86 -20.20 -20.33
C ASP A 91 8.08 -19.18 -21.16
N ILE A 92 7.95 -17.96 -20.61
CA ILE A 92 7.20 -16.83 -21.19
C ILE A 92 5.67 -16.99 -21.06
N ASN A 93 5.18 -18.13 -20.54
CA ASN A 93 3.76 -18.34 -20.28
C ASN A 93 3.45 -18.26 -18.78
N ALA A 94 2.18 -18.01 -18.47
CA ALA A 94 1.66 -18.03 -17.11
C ALA A 94 0.74 -19.24 -16.89
N ALA A 95 0.85 -19.83 -15.71
CA ALA A 95 -0.10 -20.76 -15.13
C ALA A 95 -1.17 -19.99 -14.37
N TYR A 96 -2.41 -20.47 -14.37
CA TYR A 96 -3.55 -19.76 -13.79
C TYR A 96 -4.37 -20.69 -12.89
N LEU A 97 -4.81 -20.12 -11.76
CA LEU A 97 -6.02 -20.53 -11.07
C LEU A 97 -7.09 -19.49 -11.40
N MET A 98 -8.12 -19.92 -12.14
CA MET A 98 -9.15 -19.03 -12.67
C MET A 98 -10.45 -19.19 -11.90
N PHE A 99 -11.10 -18.06 -11.61
CA PHE A 99 -12.44 -18.00 -11.03
C PHE A 99 -13.39 -17.41 -12.08
N SER A 100 -14.46 -18.13 -12.44
CA SER A 100 -15.39 -17.69 -13.48
C SER A 100 -16.83 -18.16 -13.21
N SER A 101 -17.77 -17.76 -14.06
CA SER A 101 -19.18 -18.15 -14.00
C SER A 101 -19.74 -18.35 -15.42
N PRO A 102 -20.90 -19.01 -15.58
CA PRO A 102 -21.48 -19.26 -16.90
C PRO A 102 -21.71 -17.99 -17.74
N SER A 103 -22.02 -16.86 -17.09
CA SER A 103 -22.21 -15.57 -17.76
C SER A 103 -20.90 -14.96 -18.31
N ARG A 104 -19.74 -15.55 -18.00
CA ARG A 104 -18.39 -15.14 -18.41
C ARG A 104 -17.72 -16.21 -19.27
N THR A 105 -18.49 -16.88 -20.12
CA THR A 105 -17.96 -17.91 -21.02
C THR A 105 -16.84 -17.35 -21.90
N GLY A 106 -15.66 -17.97 -21.87
CA GLY A 106 -14.45 -17.49 -22.57
C GLY A 106 -13.67 -16.41 -21.82
N ASP A 107 -14.02 -16.15 -20.56
CA ASP A 107 -13.48 -15.07 -19.75
C ASP A 107 -13.39 -15.50 -18.26
N TYR A 108 -12.79 -14.68 -17.41
CA TYR A 108 -12.65 -14.91 -15.97
C TYR A 108 -13.24 -13.73 -15.17
N ALA A 109 -13.67 -14.00 -13.94
CA ALA A 109 -14.04 -12.96 -12.97
C ALA A 109 -12.80 -12.51 -12.19
N ALA A 110 -11.98 -13.46 -11.73
CA ALA A 110 -10.74 -13.23 -11.03
C ALA A 110 -9.74 -14.35 -11.31
N TYR A 111 -8.46 -14.12 -10.98
CA TYR A 111 -7.42 -15.13 -11.10
C TYR A 111 -6.30 -14.92 -10.09
N VAL A 112 -5.57 -16.02 -9.86
CA VAL A 112 -4.20 -16.02 -9.37
C VAL A 112 -3.35 -16.61 -10.49
N SER A 113 -2.27 -15.95 -10.89
CA SER A 113 -1.38 -16.47 -11.91
C SER A 113 0.08 -16.37 -11.52
N GLY A 114 0.83 -17.40 -11.89
CA GLY A 114 2.28 -17.46 -11.73
C GLY A 114 2.95 -17.67 -13.08
N GLY A 115 4.08 -17.04 -13.35
CA GLY A 115 4.80 -17.23 -14.61
C GLY A 115 6.25 -16.79 -14.55
N TYR A 116 7.02 -17.24 -15.53
CA TYR A 116 8.41 -16.82 -15.74
C TYR A 116 8.52 -16.12 -17.10
N ASN A 117 8.80 -14.82 -17.09
CA ASN A 117 8.95 -14.03 -18.31
C ASN A 117 10.41 -13.63 -18.51
N GLY A 118 11.15 -14.42 -19.29
CA GLY A 118 12.48 -14.06 -19.79
C GLY A 118 13.51 -13.68 -18.73
N GLY A 119 13.46 -14.30 -17.54
CA GLY A 119 14.35 -13.96 -16.42
C GLY A 119 13.64 -13.50 -15.15
N THR A 120 12.33 -13.25 -15.22
CA THR A 120 11.55 -12.70 -14.10
C THR A 120 10.44 -13.64 -13.66
N ASP A 121 10.43 -14.01 -12.38
CA ASP A 121 9.33 -14.72 -11.75
C ASP A 121 8.22 -13.73 -11.36
N GLN A 122 6.95 -14.07 -11.63
CA GLN A 122 5.79 -13.23 -11.34
C GLN A 122 4.69 -14.03 -10.63
N LEU A 123 4.08 -13.42 -9.60
CA LEU A 123 2.80 -13.84 -9.02
C LEU A 123 1.83 -12.65 -9.10
N GLN A 124 0.66 -12.87 -9.68
CA GLN A 124 -0.33 -11.84 -9.97
C GLN A 124 -1.70 -12.27 -9.45
N MET A 125 -2.42 -11.33 -8.85
CA MET A 125 -3.81 -11.50 -8.45
C MET A 125 -4.63 -10.37 -9.06
N GLY A 126 -5.73 -10.70 -9.73
CA GLY A 126 -6.50 -9.68 -10.46
C GLY A 126 -7.93 -10.10 -10.77
N THR A 127 -8.74 -9.11 -11.15
CA THR A 127 -10.09 -9.27 -11.70
C THR A 127 -10.11 -8.88 -13.17
N ASN A 128 -11.02 -9.44 -13.98
CA ASN A 128 -11.09 -9.05 -15.39
C ASN A 128 -11.42 -7.55 -15.53
N GLY A 129 -10.69 -6.87 -16.41
CA GLY A 129 -10.91 -5.48 -16.81
C GLY A 129 -9.95 -4.44 -16.19
N PHE A 130 -8.99 -4.85 -15.35
CA PHE A 130 -8.01 -3.96 -14.73
C PHE A 130 -6.57 -4.49 -14.88
N ALA A 131 -5.59 -3.58 -15.04
CA ALA A 131 -4.17 -3.92 -14.90
C ALA A 131 -3.90 -4.42 -13.47
N PRO A 132 -3.00 -5.40 -13.26
CA PRO A 132 -2.80 -6.00 -11.94
C PRO A 132 -2.36 -4.99 -10.88
N THR A 133 -3.05 -5.00 -9.74
CA THR A 133 -2.90 -4.01 -8.67
C THR A 133 -2.15 -4.51 -7.45
N LEU A 134 -1.79 -5.79 -7.32
CA LEU A 134 -1.18 -6.31 -6.09
C LEU A 134 -0.01 -7.25 -6.36
N PHE A 135 1.18 -6.84 -5.92
CA PHE A 135 2.41 -7.61 -5.88
C PHE A 135 2.68 -8.03 -4.44
N ILE A 136 2.94 -9.31 -4.20
CA ILE A 136 3.45 -9.80 -2.91
C ILE A 136 4.80 -10.46 -3.18
N GLN A 137 5.89 -9.87 -2.67
CA GLN A 137 7.24 -10.39 -2.85
C GLN A 137 7.95 -10.43 -1.51
N SER A 138 8.33 -11.62 -1.04
CA SER A 138 9.12 -11.80 0.20
C SER A 138 8.53 -11.12 1.46
N GLY A 139 7.21 -10.97 1.53
CA GLY A 139 6.49 -10.32 2.63
C GLY A 139 6.16 -8.84 2.39
N ASP A 140 6.53 -8.29 1.24
CA ASP A 140 6.33 -6.88 0.87
C ASP A 140 5.15 -6.77 -0.09
N VAL A 141 4.39 -5.68 0.02
CA VAL A 141 3.18 -5.44 -0.75
C VAL A 141 3.38 -4.24 -1.68
N GLY A 142 3.30 -4.48 -2.99
CA GLY A 142 3.36 -3.45 -4.02
C GLY A 142 2.03 -3.25 -4.72
N ILE A 143 1.68 -2.01 -5.04
CA ILE A 143 0.56 -1.67 -5.95
C ILE A 143 1.13 -0.85 -7.09
N GLY A 144 1.01 -1.37 -8.32
CA GLY A 144 1.54 -0.73 -9.53
C GLY A 144 2.99 -1.11 -9.90
N LEU A 145 3.75 -1.68 -8.96
CA LEU A 145 5.12 -2.19 -9.20
C LEU A 145 5.51 -3.33 -8.24
N ALA A 146 6.67 -3.95 -8.51
CA ALA A 146 7.36 -4.79 -7.53
C ALA A 146 7.91 -3.91 -6.38
N PRO A 147 7.54 -4.17 -5.11
CA PRO A 147 7.80 -3.23 -4.02
C PRO A 147 9.28 -3.13 -3.64
N SER A 148 9.77 -1.90 -3.42
CA SER A 148 11.09 -1.62 -2.80
C SER A 148 10.99 -1.38 -1.29
N TYR A 149 9.77 -1.18 -0.79
CA TYR A 149 9.43 -0.99 0.63
C TYR A 149 8.38 -2.02 1.07
N LYS A 150 8.19 -2.20 2.39
CA LYS A 150 7.18 -3.14 2.91
C LYS A 150 5.77 -2.89 2.37
N LEU A 151 5.44 -1.63 2.14
CA LEU A 151 4.29 -1.20 1.36
C LEU A 151 4.78 -0.16 0.36
N ASP A 152 4.66 -0.44 -0.94
CA ASP A 152 5.10 0.44 -2.01
C ASP A 152 3.93 0.72 -2.96
N LEU A 153 3.60 2.00 -3.11
CA LEU A 153 2.45 2.46 -3.88
C LEU A 153 2.95 3.51 -4.87
N VAL A 154 2.93 3.20 -6.17
CA VAL A 154 3.37 4.13 -7.22
C VAL A 154 2.38 4.12 -8.37
N ASP A 155 2.03 5.32 -8.81
CA ASP A 155 1.17 5.56 -9.95
C ASP A 155 1.44 6.97 -10.52
N ASP A 156 1.12 7.20 -11.79
CA ASP A 156 1.17 8.51 -12.44
C ASP A 156 -0.25 9.05 -12.60
N LEU A 157 -0.72 9.78 -11.60
CA LEU A 157 -2.12 10.21 -11.51
C LEU A 157 -2.27 11.69 -11.16
N ASN A 158 -3.32 12.30 -11.73
CA ASN A 158 -3.83 13.60 -11.29
C ASN A 158 -4.82 13.38 -10.12
N GLY A 159 -4.31 12.99 -8.97
CA GLY A 159 -5.10 12.60 -7.79
C GLY A 159 -4.22 12.24 -6.58
N TYR A 160 -4.68 11.27 -5.78
CA TYR A 160 -3.92 10.77 -4.61
C TYR A 160 -3.62 9.27 -4.78
N VAL A 161 -2.36 8.88 -4.58
CA VAL A 161 -1.91 7.48 -4.61
C VAL A 161 -2.46 6.68 -3.41
N ALA A 162 -2.66 7.35 -2.26
CA ALA A 162 -3.20 6.73 -1.05
C ALA A 162 -4.22 7.64 -0.35
N ARG A 163 -5.26 7.03 0.23
CA ARG A 163 -6.20 7.69 1.14
C ARG A 163 -6.24 6.93 2.47
N PHE A 164 -5.86 7.61 3.54
CA PHE A 164 -6.06 7.14 4.92
C PHE A 164 -7.27 7.84 5.52
N HIS A 165 -8.37 7.12 5.77
CA HIS A 165 -9.62 7.72 6.21
C HIS A 165 -10.22 6.96 7.39
N ASN A 166 -10.40 7.66 8.51
CA ASN A 166 -11.08 7.17 9.70
C ASN A 166 -12.19 8.15 10.09
N ASP A 167 -13.39 7.92 9.57
CA ASP A 167 -14.57 8.74 9.88
C ASP A 167 -15.60 7.93 10.67
N GLY A 168 -16.12 8.55 11.72
CA GLY A 168 -17.32 8.08 12.39
C GLY A 168 -18.07 9.20 13.10
N ASN A 169 -17.82 10.46 12.74
CA ASN A 169 -18.50 11.63 13.30
C ASN A 169 -18.44 11.80 14.84
N ASN A 170 -17.25 11.71 15.44
CA ASN A 170 -16.99 11.97 16.87
C ASN A 170 -15.48 12.26 17.08
N LEU A 171 -15.11 12.74 18.27
CA LEU A 171 -13.76 13.22 18.59
C LEU A 171 -12.69 12.13 18.83
N ASN A 172 -13.03 10.85 18.87
CA ASN A 172 -12.11 9.78 19.28
C ASN A 172 -11.48 8.98 18.12
N ARG A 173 -11.62 9.44 16.88
CA ARG A 173 -11.04 8.78 15.69
C ARG A 173 -9.62 9.29 15.47
N LYS A 174 -8.68 8.38 15.21
CA LYS A 174 -7.26 8.70 14.94
C LYS A 174 -6.97 8.41 13.48
N GLY A 175 -6.21 9.28 12.83
CA GLY A 175 -5.78 9.08 11.44
C GLY A 175 -4.60 8.11 11.38
N ILE A 176 -3.42 8.63 11.06
CA ILE A 176 -2.20 7.85 10.91
C ILE A 176 -1.43 7.84 12.24
N LYS A 177 -1.01 6.65 12.69
CA LYS A 177 -0.04 6.49 13.78
C LYS A 177 1.29 6.06 13.17
N ILE A 178 2.32 6.89 13.38
CA ILE A 178 3.68 6.60 12.94
C ILE A 178 4.55 6.45 14.19
N THR A 179 5.35 5.38 14.24
CA THR A 179 6.28 5.10 15.34
C THR A 179 7.60 4.68 14.72
N GLY A 180 8.68 5.26 15.22
CA GLY A 180 10.04 5.03 14.76
C GLY A 180 11.02 5.64 15.77
N GLY A 181 12.31 5.39 15.58
CA GLY A 181 13.36 5.87 16.47
C GLY A 181 13.61 4.95 17.68
N ALA A 182 14.47 5.43 18.57
CA ALA A 182 14.77 4.77 19.83
C ALA A 182 13.61 4.87 20.83
N ASP A 183 13.52 3.90 21.74
CA ASP A 183 12.45 3.81 22.76
C ASP A 183 12.58 4.86 23.90
N ASP A 184 13.45 5.85 23.74
CA ASP A 184 13.78 6.86 24.74
C ASP A 184 13.57 8.32 24.28
N GLY A 185 13.24 8.54 22.99
CA GLY A 185 13.03 9.87 22.41
C GLY A 185 14.23 10.82 22.53
N SER A 186 15.43 10.26 22.68
CA SER A 186 16.65 11.00 23.00
C SER A 186 17.29 11.67 21.78
N ASP A 187 17.43 10.92 20.69
CA ASP A 187 18.02 11.37 19.43
C ASP A 187 16.97 11.77 18.40
N ALA A 188 17.43 12.43 17.32
CA ALA A 188 16.54 12.81 16.22
C ALA A 188 15.91 11.58 15.56
N THR A 189 14.59 11.64 15.33
CA THR A 189 13.86 10.62 14.57
C THR A 189 13.01 11.27 13.49
N THR A 190 13.28 10.95 12.25
CA THR A 190 12.47 11.32 11.09
C THR A 190 11.27 10.38 10.96
N TYR A 191 10.07 10.94 10.89
CA TYR A 191 8.82 10.18 10.74
C TYR A 191 8.28 10.21 9.32
N ILE A 192 8.46 11.34 8.62
CA ILE A 192 8.00 11.55 7.25
C ILE A 192 9.08 12.31 6.51
N ILE A 193 9.51 11.77 5.37
CA ILE A 193 10.36 12.45 4.39
C ILE A 193 9.46 12.90 3.24
N LEU A 194 9.68 14.12 2.76
CA LEU A 194 9.01 14.71 1.59
C LEU A 194 10.04 14.89 0.50
N GLU A 195 9.91 14.11 -0.56
CA GLU A 195 10.75 14.15 -1.76
C GLU A 195 10.00 14.83 -2.91
N ASP A 196 10.73 15.37 -3.88
CA ASP A 196 10.13 15.82 -5.14
C ASP A 196 9.93 14.64 -6.11
N GLY A 197 9.36 14.90 -7.29
CA GLY A 197 9.00 13.86 -8.27
C GLY A 197 10.18 13.03 -8.81
N ASN A 198 11.44 13.41 -8.55
CA ASN A 198 12.62 12.65 -8.91
C ASN A 198 13.28 11.90 -7.73
N GLY A 199 12.75 12.03 -6.50
CA GLY A 199 13.29 11.42 -5.28
C GLY A 199 14.27 12.30 -4.48
N ASP A 200 14.51 13.56 -4.87
CA ASP A 200 15.34 14.47 -4.09
C ASP A 200 14.59 15.00 -2.85
N GLU A 201 15.21 14.91 -1.68
CA GLU A 201 14.61 15.34 -0.41
C GLU A 201 14.42 16.87 -0.34
N VAL A 202 13.19 17.29 -0.05
CA VAL A 202 12.79 18.70 0.13
C VAL A 202 12.70 19.06 1.62
N GLY A 203 12.28 18.12 2.46
CA GLY A 203 12.15 18.30 3.91
C GLY A 203 11.34 17.19 4.57
N GLY A 204 10.88 17.41 5.79
CA GLY A 204 10.15 16.36 6.50
C GLY A 204 9.57 16.77 7.86
N LEU A 205 9.07 15.76 8.57
CA LEU A 205 8.62 15.82 9.95
C LEU A 205 9.51 14.93 10.80
N GLU A 206 10.10 15.50 11.83
CA GLU A 206 10.94 14.79 12.78
C GLU A 206 10.65 15.22 14.21
N HIS A 207 11.22 14.50 15.17
CA HIS A 207 11.55 15.10 16.45
C HIS A 207 13.06 15.15 16.64
N ASP A 208 13.51 16.11 17.46
CA ASP A 208 14.86 16.17 18.01
C ASP A 208 14.75 16.37 19.52
N THR A 209 15.34 15.44 20.30
CA THR A 209 15.35 15.48 21.77
C THR A 209 13.93 15.70 22.34
N GLY A 210 12.98 14.86 21.89
CA GLY A 210 11.55 14.92 22.25
C GLY A 210 10.74 16.10 21.68
N THR A 211 11.34 17.01 20.90
CA THR A 211 10.64 18.17 20.31
C THR A 211 10.30 17.93 18.85
N VAL A 212 9.01 17.99 18.50
CA VAL A 212 8.54 17.80 17.11
C VAL A 212 8.78 19.06 16.28
N GLN A 213 9.36 18.91 15.08
CA GLN A 213 9.64 20.01 14.15
C GLN A 213 9.44 19.63 12.68
N LEU A 214 9.17 20.66 11.86
CA LEU A 214 9.30 20.58 10.41
C LEU A 214 10.68 21.07 10.01
N PHE A 215 11.35 20.38 9.10
CA PHE A 215 12.65 20.78 8.57
C PHE A 215 12.62 20.84 7.04
N GLN A 216 13.61 21.51 6.44
CA GLN A 216 13.76 21.65 4.99
C GLN A 216 15.24 21.73 4.60
N THR A 217 15.58 21.27 3.39
CA THR A 217 16.94 21.39 2.86
C THR A 217 17.27 22.86 2.54
N SER A 218 18.51 23.29 2.83
CA SER A 218 18.88 24.72 2.74
C SER A 218 20.38 24.96 2.46
N ASP A 219 21.10 23.94 2.02
CA ASP A 219 22.52 24.04 1.70
C ASP A 219 22.79 25.12 0.62
N ILE A 220 23.92 25.83 0.71
CA ILE A 220 24.29 26.86 -0.26
C ILE A 220 24.56 26.27 -1.65
N SER A 221 25.01 25.01 -1.73
CA SER A 221 25.20 24.28 -2.99
C SER A 221 23.91 24.09 -3.77
N LEU A 222 22.76 24.07 -3.08
CA LEU A 222 21.42 24.01 -3.68
C LEU A 222 20.89 25.39 -4.10
N LYS A 223 21.68 26.47 -3.93
CA LYS A 223 21.24 27.85 -4.10
C LYS A 223 22.15 28.59 -5.07
N SER A 224 21.54 29.47 -5.86
CA SER A 224 22.25 30.37 -6.76
C SER A 224 21.75 31.80 -6.58
N LYS A 225 22.59 32.78 -6.98
CA LYS A 225 22.24 34.21 -6.98
C LYS A 225 21.77 34.73 -5.61
N VAL A 226 22.43 34.27 -4.54
CA VAL A 226 22.15 34.68 -3.16
C VAL A 226 22.45 36.18 -3.01
N LYS A 227 21.44 36.93 -2.58
CA LYS A 227 21.50 38.39 -2.41
C LYS A 227 20.69 38.83 -1.20
N ASN A 228 21.00 40.02 -0.68
CA ASN A 228 20.20 40.64 0.36
C ASN A 228 18.75 40.84 -0.09
N VAL A 229 17.82 40.69 0.85
CA VAL A 229 16.40 40.95 0.60
C VAL A 229 16.17 42.44 0.32
N SER A 230 15.28 42.74 -0.62
CA SER A 230 14.93 44.12 -1.03
C SER A 230 13.64 44.64 -0.40
N PHE A 231 12.89 43.80 0.31
CA PHE A 231 11.67 44.22 1.01
C PHE A 231 12.02 44.76 2.41
N SER A 232 11.17 45.65 2.93
CA SER A 232 11.21 46.05 4.35
C SER A 232 10.30 45.15 5.17
N GLY A 233 10.89 44.43 6.12
CA GLY A 233 10.15 43.56 7.02
C GLY A 233 9.20 44.35 7.91
N ILE A 234 9.66 45.48 8.48
CA ILE A 234 8.85 46.29 9.40
C ILE A 234 7.63 46.90 8.69
N ASN A 235 7.78 47.34 7.44
CA ASN A 235 6.68 47.91 6.67
C ASN A 235 5.62 46.85 6.32
N ILE A 236 6.03 45.61 6.06
CA ILE A 236 5.10 44.49 5.85
C ILE A 236 4.31 44.25 7.14
N ILE A 237 5.00 44.01 8.26
CA ILE A 237 4.37 43.63 9.53
C ILE A 237 3.39 44.70 10.01
N LYS A 238 3.78 45.98 9.93
CA LYS A 238 2.92 47.11 10.36
C LYS A 238 1.60 47.21 9.59
N GLN A 239 1.57 46.73 8.34
CA GLN A 239 0.38 46.77 7.51
C GLN A 239 -0.52 45.55 7.73
N LEU A 240 0.03 44.44 8.24
CA LEU A 240 -0.75 43.26 8.56
C LEU A 240 -1.73 43.56 9.69
N LYS A 241 -2.97 43.11 9.53
CA LYS A 241 -4.06 43.35 10.47
C LYS A 241 -4.47 42.04 11.11
N VAL A 242 -4.21 41.91 12.40
CA VAL A 242 -4.76 40.81 13.21
C VAL A 242 -6.24 41.07 13.42
N ARG A 243 -7.07 40.08 13.12
CA ARG A 243 -8.53 40.13 13.21
C ARG A 243 -9.02 39.05 14.16
N GLU A 244 -10.03 39.38 14.96
CA GLU A 244 -10.87 38.41 15.64
C GLU A 244 -12.02 38.03 14.71
N PHE A 245 -12.26 36.74 14.49
CA PHE A 245 -13.36 36.25 13.65
C PHE A 245 -13.92 34.92 14.16
N GLU A 246 -15.09 34.53 13.67
CA GLU A 246 -15.70 33.23 13.91
C GLU A 246 -15.80 32.45 12.60
N TYR A 247 -15.54 31.15 12.65
CA TYR A 247 -15.79 30.29 11.49
C TYR A 247 -17.29 30.03 11.35
N LYS A 248 -17.83 30.16 10.12
CA LYS A 248 -19.26 29.89 9.84
C LYS A 248 -19.73 28.51 10.32
N LYS A 249 -18.86 27.49 10.25
CA LYS A 249 -19.13 26.11 10.69
C LYS A 249 -19.01 25.91 12.21
N ARG A 250 -18.56 26.93 12.95
CA ARG A 250 -18.37 26.90 14.40
C ARG A 250 -18.77 28.26 14.99
N PRO A 251 -20.07 28.62 14.94
CA PRO A 251 -20.56 29.87 15.50
C PRO A 251 -20.34 29.92 17.02
N GLY A 252 -20.12 31.12 17.55
CA GLY A 252 -19.92 31.38 18.98
C GLY A 252 -18.49 31.11 19.49
N VAL A 253 -17.55 30.73 18.62
CA VAL A 253 -16.13 30.60 18.98
C VAL A 253 -15.29 31.58 18.18
N LYS A 254 -14.76 32.56 18.90
CA LYS A 254 -13.85 33.59 18.40
C LYS A 254 -12.43 33.06 18.31
N VAL A 255 -11.75 33.41 17.23
CA VAL A 255 -10.36 33.06 16.94
C VAL A 255 -9.65 34.29 16.39
N ASP A 256 -8.43 34.53 16.86
CA ASP A 256 -7.56 35.57 16.33
C ASP A 256 -6.73 35.03 15.15
N GLY A 257 -6.60 35.83 14.09
CA GLY A 257 -5.80 35.45 12.94
C GLY A 257 -5.67 36.54 11.90
N LEU A 258 -5.32 36.14 10.68
CA LEU A 258 -5.18 37.03 9.53
C LEU A 258 -6.23 36.68 8.47
N ILE A 259 -6.68 37.67 7.71
CA ILE A 259 -7.60 37.46 6.57
C ILE A 259 -6.80 37.39 5.28
N ALA A 260 -6.93 36.30 4.53
CA ALA A 260 -6.06 36.00 3.38
C ALA A 260 -6.10 37.12 2.32
N GLN A 261 -7.28 37.67 2.04
CA GLN A 261 -7.49 38.76 1.09
C GLN A 261 -6.84 40.09 1.54
N GLU A 262 -6.69 40.30 2.85
CA GLU A 262 -5.96 41.46 3.39
C GLU A 262 -4.44 41.25 3.27
N VAL A 263 -3.96 40.04 3.59
CA VAL A 263 -2.54 39.67 3.50
C VAL A 263 -2.04 39.70 2.06
N GLU A 264 -2.82 39.20 1.10
CA GLU A 264 -2.45 39.11 -0.32
C GLU A 264 -2.07 40.49 -0.90
N LYS A 265 -2.73 41.56 -0.46
CA LYS A 265 -2.44 42.94 -0.90
C LYS A 265 -1.09 43.47 -0.38
N ILE A 266 -0.56 42.89 0.68
CA ILE A 266 0.64 43.37 1.40
C ILE A 266 1.83 42.47 1.09
N TYR A 267 1.64 41.15 1.22
CA TYR A 267 2.69 40.15 1.03
C TYR A 267 2.12 38.90 0.35
N PRO A 268 1.91 38.95 -0.99
CA PRO A 268 1.28 37.87 -1.76
C PRO A 268 1.96 36.50 -1.59
N ARG A 269 3.27 36.48 -1.28
CA ARG A 269 4.06 35.26 -1.05
C ARG A 269 3.58 34.40 0.12
N ALA A 270 2.84 34.98 1.07
CA ALA A 270 2.24 34.25 2.18
C ALA A 270 0.82 33.76 1.88
N THR A 271 0.32 33.95 0.65
CA THR A 271 -1.06 33.59 0.27
C THR A 271 -1.09 32.71 -0.97
N GLY A 272 -2.19 31.96 -1.12
CA GLY A 272 -2.46 31.18 -2.32
C GLY A 272 -3.94 30.84 -2.44
N VAL A 273 -4.27 29.94 -3.36
CA VAL A 273 -5.63 29.39 -3.53
C VAL A 273 -5.68 27.91 -3.13
N MET A 274 -6.85 27.45 -2.70
CA MET A 274 -7.17 26.04 -2.48
C MET A 274 -7.43 25.35 -3.82
N GLY A 275 -7.70 24.04 -3.81
CA GLY A 275 -7.95 23.24 -5.02
C GLY A 275 -9.25 23.60 -5.76
N ASP A 276 -10.14 24.38 -5.15
CA ASP A 276 -11.31 24.96 -5.81
C ASP A 276 -11.00 26.26 -6.58
N GLU A 277 -9.74 26.72 -6.55
CA GLU A 277 -9.21 27.95 -7.14
C GLU A 277 -9.82 29.27 -6.64
N GLU A 278 -10.94 29.22 -5.91
CA GLU A 278 -11.65 30.38 -5.37
C GLU A 278 -11.28 30.69 -3.91
N THR A 279 -11.08 29.65 -3.09
CA THR A 279 -10.86 29.83 -1.66
C THR A 279 -9.40 30.21 -1.38
N LYS A 280 -9.18 31.38 -0.77
CA LYS A 280 -7.83 31.86 -0.40
C LYS A 280 -7.29 31.16 0.86
N LYS A 281 -5.99 30.86 0.87
CA LYS A 281 -5.24 30.28 2.00
C LYS A 281 -4.04 31.14 2.41
N ILE A 282 -3.58 30.99 3.65
CA ILE A 282 -2.39 31.67 4.19
C ILE A 282 -1.35 30.63 4.62
N SER A 283 -0.08 30.89 4.28
CA SER A 283 1.09 30.22 4.84
C SER A 283 1.70 31.09 5.95
N HIS A 284 1.48 30.69 7.20
CA HIS A 284 2.04 31.40 8.35
C HIS A 284 3.58 31.30 8.41
N THR A 285 4.15 30.16 7.98
CA THR A 285 5.60 29.96 7.94
C THR A 285 6.29 30.94 6.98
N ALA A 286 5.61 31.35 5.90
CA ALA A 286 6.13 32.36 4.98
C ALA A 286 6.27 33.77 5.60
N LEU A 287 5.59 34.04 6.72
CA LEU A 287 5.68 35.32 7.44
C LEU A 287 6.87 35.38 8.42
N ILE A 288 7.53 34.26 8.71
CA ILE A 288 8.69 34.21 9.60
C ILE A 288 9.83 35.09 9.09
N MET A 289 10.08 35.09 7.77
CA MET A 289 11.17 35.89 7.18
C MET A 289 10.91 37.40 7.24
N PRO A 290 9.71 37.92 6.90
CA PRO A 290 9.33 39.30 7.21
C PRO A 290 9.49 39.66 8.69
N LEU A 291 9.04 38.80 9.62
CA LEU A 291 9.19 39.00 11.07
C LEU A 291 10.66 39.14 11.47
N LEU A 292 11.50 38.20 11.04
CA LEU A 292 12.94 38.23 11.29
C LEU A 292 13.58 39.53 10.76
N LYS A 293 13.28 39.89 9.50
CA LYS A 293 13.82 41.11 8.89
C LYS A 293 13.31 42.37 9.58
N GLY A 294 12.04 42.41 9.97
CA GLY A 294 11.44 43.52 10.69
C GLY A 294 12.06 43.73 12.07
N MET A 295 12.39 42.66 12.80
CA MET A 295 13.12 42.75 14.06
C MET A 295 14.53 43.31 13.87
N GLN A 296 15.24 42.88 12.81
CA GLN A 296 16.57 43.43 12.48
C GLN A 296 16.49 44.93 12.16
N GLU A 297 15.51 45.35 11.37
CA GLU A 297 15.26 46.75 11.03
C GLU A 297 14.90 47.58 12.27
N GLN A 298 14.02 47.05 13.13
CA GLN A 298 13.63 47.69 14.39
C GLN A 298 14.83 47.86 15.32
N GLN A 299 15.70 46.86 15.43
CA GLN A 299 16.90 46.95 16.27
C GLN A 299 17.85 48.04 15.75
N ALA A 300 18.03 48.15 14.43
CA ALA A 300 18.85 49.20 13.83
C ALA A 300 18.32 50.61 14.16
N MET A 301 17.01 50.83 14.04
CA MET A 301 16.38 52.11 14.41
C MET A 301 16.54 52.43 15.90
N ILE A 302 16.46 51.42 16.79
CA ILE A 302 16.66 51.61 18.23
C ILE A 302 18.09 52.06 18.53
N GLU A 303 19.10 51.45 17.89
CA GLU A 303 20.50 51.84 18.11
C GLU A 303 20.79 53.25 17.58
N GLU A 304 20.23 53.63 16.42
CA GLU A 304 20.33 54.99 15.88
C GLU A 304 19.72 56.03 16.84
N LEU A 305 18.50 55.78 17.34
CA LEU A 305 17.83 56.66 18.30
C LEU A 305 18.60 56.80 19.63
N LYS A 306 19.27 55.74 20.10
CA LYS A 306 20.12 55.82 21.30
C LYS A 306 21.31 56.74 21.08
N ILE A 307 21.96 56.67 19.92
CA ILE A 307 23.09 57.53 19.57
C ILE A 307 22.64 59.00 19.52
N GLU A 308 21.53 59.29 18.86
CA GLU A 308 20.97 60.64 18.81
C GLU A 308 20.63 61.17 20.20
N LEU A 309 20.04 60.33 21.06
CA LEU A 309 19.70 60.70 22.43
C LEU A 309 20.95 61.03 23.25
N ILE A 310 22.05 60.29 23.08
CA ILE A 310 23.33 60.57 23.74
C ILE A 310 23.88 61.91 23.25
N ALA A 311 23.85 62.15 21.94
CA ALA A 311 24.30 63.41 21.35
C ALA A 311 23.48 64.61 21.84
N LEU A 312 22.16 64.44 22.02
CA LEU A 312 21.27 65.47 22.56
C LEU A 312 21.48 65.71 24.06
N LYS A 313 21.72 64.67 24.86
CA LYS A 313 21.99 64.80 26.30
C LYS A 313 23.34 65.46 26.61
N ASN A 314 24.28 65.42 25.67
CA ASN A 314 25.60 66.03 25.79
C ASN A 314 25.65 67.47 25.23
N LYS A 315 24.51 68.03 24.82
CA LYS A 315 24.33 69.47 24.52
C LYS A 315 23.76 70.20 25.73
#